data_AF-A0A521FME9-F1
#
_entry.id   AF-A0A521FME9-F1
#
_cell.length_a   1.000
_cell.length_b   1.000
_cell.length_c   1.000
_cell.angle_alpha   90.00
_cell.angle_beta   90.00
_cell.angle_gamma   90.00
#
_symmetry.space_group_name_H-M   'P 1'
#
loop_
_entity.id
_entity.type
_entity.pdbx_description
1 polymer ?
#
loop_
_entity_poly.entity_id
_entity_poly.type
_entity_poly.pdbx_seq_one_letter_code
_entity_poly.pdbx_strand_id
1 'polypeptide(L)'
;MQKPPLHKSFLNAFRGVFMMMKTERNFQIEVLAFFINLFLIFYFRLNNTDAALVFIASFAVLSAEIFNTAIEKICDIIQPDFDKRIGFIKDIAAGAVVLTAIASVIVGILVYGKYILRFIQAIKQLFFVD
;
A
#
# COMPACT_ATOMS: atom_id res chain seq x y z
N MET A 1 12.38 29.32 4.68
CA MET A 1 13.12 28.16 5.24
C MET A 1 14.30 27.85 4.34
N GLN A 2 15.53 27.79 4.87
CA GLN A 2 16.68 27.28 4.12
C GLN A 2 16.53 25.77 3.91
N LYS A 3 16.82 25.27 2.71
CA LYS A 3 16.72 23.84 2.41
C LYS A 3 17.85 23.09 3.13
N PRO A 4 17.54 22.03 3.90
CA PRO A 4 18.59 21.23 4.52
C PRO A 4 19.40 20.50 3.44
N PRO A 5 20.66 20.11 3.74
CA PRO A 5 21.48 19.30 2.84
C PRO A 5 20.79 17.96 2.52
N LEU A 6 21.02 17.42 1.32
CA LEU A 6 20.29 16.27 0.77
C LEU A 6 20.19 15.08 1.74
N HIS A 7 21.27 14.70 2.42
CA HIS A 7 21.28 13.60 3.37
C HIS A 7 20.28 13.81 4.53
N LYS A 8 20.13 15.05 5.03
CA LYS A 8 19.15 15.38 6.08
C LYS A 8 17.72 15.30 5.53
N SER A 9 17.48 15.71 4.30
CA SER A 9 16.17 15.59 3.66
C SER A 9 15.72 14.13 3.56
N PHE A 10 16.62 13.23 3.11
CA PHE A 10 16.32 11.80 3.08
C PHE A 10 16.09 11.22 4.48
N LEU A 11 16.96 11.56 5.43
CA LEU A 11 16.80 11.10 6.82
C LEU A 11 15.45 11.53 7.41
N ASN A 12 15.01 12.76 7.14
CA ASN A 12 13.71 13.27 7.56
C ASN A 12 12.55 12.51 6.91
N ALA A 13 12.63 12.20 5.61
CA ALA A 13 11.61 11.42 4.92
C ALA A 13 11.50 10.00 5.49
N PHE A 14 12.63 9.31 5.70
CA PHE A 14 12.64 7.99 6.33
C PHE A 14 12.11 8.02 7.76
N ARG A 15 12.43 9.07 8.52
CA ARG A 15 11.87 9.26 9.86
C ARG A 15 10.34 9.36 9.81
N GLY A 16 9.76 10.02 8.80
CA GLY A 16 8.32 10.09 8.59
C GLY A 16 7.69 8.72 8.35
N VAL A 17 8.25 7.92 7.44
CA VAL A 17 7.79 6.54 7.18
C VAL A 17 7.90 5.67 8.43
N PHE A 18 8.98 5.79 9.20
CA PHE A 18 9.16 5.03 10.44
C PHE A 18 8.18 5.46 11.54
N MET A 19 7.80 6.74 11.59
CA MET A 19 6.73 7.20 12.49
C MET A 19 5.40 6.56 12.11
N MET A 20 5.01 6.56 10.84
CA MET A 20 3.79 5.92 10.35
C MET A 20 3.73 4.44 10.72
N MET A 21 4.82 3.68 10.51
CA MET A 21 4.90 2.27 10.92
C MET A 21 4.70 2.07 12.43
N LYS A 22 5.00 3.06 13.27
CA LYS A 22 4.85 2.96 14.73
C LYS A 22 3.50 3.40 15.23
N THR A 23 2.89 4.41 14.60
CA THR A 23 1.69 5.08 15.14
C THR A 23 0.40 4.68 14.44
N GLU A 24 0.44 4.34 13.15
CA GLU A 24 -0.77 4.13 12.36
C GLU A 24 -1.00 2.63 12.09
N ARG A 25 -2.08 2.09 12.65
CA ARG A 25 -2.43 0.66 12.55
C ARG A 25 -2.73 0.24 11.11
N ASN A 26 -3.43 1.07 10.34
CA ASN A 26 -3.75 0.77 8.95
C ASN A 26 -2.47 0.65 8.12
N PHE A 27 -1.56 1.62 8.27
CA PHE A 27 -0.25 1.57 7.62
C PHE A 27 0.56 0.31 7.99
N GLN A 28 0.50 -0.15 9.24
CA GLN A 28 1.14 -1.43 9.65
C GLN A 28 0.56 -2.64 8.91
N ILE A 29 -0.77 -2.70 8.75
CA ILE A 29 -1.45 -3.79 8.03
C ILE A 29 -1.08 -3.76 6.55
N GLU A 30 -1.04 -2.57 5.94
CA GLU A 30 -0.65 -2.39 4.54
C GLU A 30 0.82 -2.77 4.30
N VAL A 31 1.72 -2.43 5.23
CA VAL A 31 3.13 -2.86 5.17
C VAL A 31 3.23 -4.39 5.28
N LEU A 32 2.45 -5.03 6.16
CA LEU A 32 2.39 -6.49 6.23
C LEU A 32 1.89 -7.09 4.90
N ALA A 33 0.83 -6.53 4.32
CA ALA A 33 0.32 -6.95 3.02
C ALA A 33 1.36 -6.77 1.91
N PHE A 34 2.15 -5.71 1.95
CA PHE A 34 3.28 -5.50 1.05
C PHE A 34 4.34 -6.60 1.19
N PHE A 35 4.73 -6.99 2.40
CA PHE A 35 5.67 -8.10 2.60
C PHE A 35 5.11 -9.45 2.13
N ILE A 36 3.80 -9.68 2.28
CA ILE A 36 3.13 -10.86 1.69
C ILE A 36 3.25 -10.80 0.16
N ASN A 37 2.99 -9.66 -0.46
CA ASN A 37 3.16 -9.47 -1.90
C ASN A 37 4.60 -9.74 -2.35
N LEU A 38 5.60 -9.27 -1.62
CA LEU A 38 7.01 -9.58 -1.89
C LEU A 38 7.26 -11.09 -1.90
N PHE A 39 6.78 -11.79 -0.87
CA PHE A 39 6.89 -13.24 -0.80
C PHE A 39 6.23 -13.93 -2.01
N LEU A 40 5.01 -13.52 -2.38
CA LEU A 40 4.28 -14.09 -3.52
C LEU A 40 4.96 -13.83 -4.87
N ILE A 41 5.58 -12.65 -5.05
CA ILE A 41 6.37 -12.32 -6.25
C ILE A 41 7.49 -13.35 -6.44
N PHE A 42 8.25 -13.65 -5.38
CA PHE A 42 9.33 -14.63 -5.44
C PHE A 42 8.79 -16.07 -5.56
N TYR A 43 7.75 -16.42 -4.80
CA TYR A 43 7.18 -17.76 -4.78
C TYR A 43 6.61 -18.18 -6.15
N PHE A 44 5.80 -17.33 -6.77
CA PHE A 44 5.21 -17.59 -8.09
C PHE A 44 6.14 -17.26 -9.26
N ARG A 45 7.35 -16.73 -9.00
CA ARG A 45 8.32 -16.29 -10.00
C ARG A 45 7.68 -15.36 -11.04
N LEU A 46 7.07 -14.29 -10.53
CA LEU A 46 6.45 -13.27 -11.39
C LEU A 46 7.48 -12.72 -12.38
N ASN A 47 7.04 -12.48 -13.62
CA ASN A 47 7.86 -11.71 -14.56
C ASN A 47 7.98 -10.24 -14.09
N ASN A 48 8.95 -9.53 -14.66
CA ASN A 48 9.28 -8.15 -14.25
C ASN A 48 8.08 -7.19 -14.35
N THR A 49 7.24 -7.32 -15.38
CA THR A 49 6.07 -6.46 -15.57
C THR A 49 5.02 -6.68 -14.48
N ASP A 50 4.74 -7.93 -14.17
CA ASP A 50 3.76 -8.30 -13.15
C ASP A 50 4.22 -7.93 -11.75
N ALA A 51 5.49 -8.18 -11.45
CA ALA A 51 6.10 -7.74 -10.21
C ALA A 51 6.01 -6.21 -10.09
N ALA A 52 6.36 -5.46 -11.14
CA ALA A 52 6.26 -4.00 -11.14
C ALA A 52 4.83 -3.50 -10.88
N LEU A 53 3.80 -4.12 -11.49
CA LEU A 53 2.40 -3.76 -11.25
C LEU A 53 1.99 -3.94 -9.78
N VAL A 54 2.34 -5.08 -9.18
CA VAL A 54 2.06 -5.35 -7.75
C VAL A 54 2.83 -4.38 -6.85
N PHE A 55 4.09 -4.10 -7.16
CA PHE A 55 4.90 -3.12 -6.43
C PHE A 55 4.27 -1.73 -6.48
N ILE A 56 3.94 -1.23 -7.68
CA ILE A 56 3.33 0.09 -7.86
C ILE A 56 2.00 0.17 -7.11
N ALA A 57 1.16 -0.86 -7.24
CA ALA A 57 -0.13 -0.91 -6.52
C ALA A 57 0.06 -0.87 -5.00
N SER A 58 1.02 -1.63 -4.46
CA SER A 58 1.30 -1.65 -3.02
C SER A 58 1.83 -0.31 -2.51
N PHE A 59 2.77 0.30 -3.24
CA PHE A 59 3.32 1.62 -2.88
C PHE A 59 2.30 2.75 -3.04
N ALA A 60 1.35 2.63 -3.98
CA ALA A 60 0.27 3.59 -4.13
C ALA A 60 -0.66 3.60 -2.90
N VAL A 61 -1.02 2.42 -2.38
CA VAL A 61 -1.81 2.29 -1.15
C VAL A 61 -1.07 2.89 0.06
N LEU A 62 0.18 2.48 0.28
CA LEU A 62 1.01 3.02 1.36
C LEU A 62 1.15 4.55 1.28
N SER A 63 1.32 5.09 0.08
CA SER A 63 1.43 6.54 -0.12
C SER A 63 0.10 7.25 0.17
N ALA A 64 -1.02 6.67 -0.25
CA ALA A 64 -2.34 7.20 0.02
C ALA A 64 -2.63 7.26 1.53
N GLU A 65 -2.26 6.21 2.27
CA GLU A 65 -2.42 6.19 3.73
C GLU A 65 -1.55 7.24 4.44
N ILE A 66 -0.29 7.43 4.00
CA ILE A 66 0.55 8.53 4.52
C ILE A 66 -0.10 9.90 4.28
N PHE A 67 -0.66 10.12 3.09
CA PHE A 67 -1.35 11.38 2.79
C PHE A 67 -2.63 11.53 3.60
N ASN A 68 -3.42 10.46 3.78
CA ASN A 68 -4.60 10.47 4.62
C ASN A 68 -4.25 10.90 6.05
N THR A 69 -3.29 10.22 6.69
CA THR A 69 -2.86 10.59 8.05
C THR A 69 -2.32 12.02 8.12
N ALA A 70 -1.53 12.46 7.12
CA ALA A 70 -1.05 13.84 7.10
C ALA A 70 -2.21 14.86 7.07
N ILE A 71 -3.23 14.61 6.25
CA ILE A 71 -4.43 15.45 6.16
C ILE A 71 -5.19 15.43 7.48
N GLU A 72 -5.41 14.25 8.08
CA GLU A 72 -6.07 14.10 9.38
C GLU A 72 -5.37 14.91 10.47
N LYS A 73 -4.05 14.80 10.59
CA LYS A 73 -3.27 15.56 11.59
C LYS A 73 -3.34 17.06 11.36
N ILE A 74 -3.31 17.52 10.10
CA ILE A 74 -3.47 18.94 9.78
C ILE A 74 -4.86 19.42 10.20
N CYS A 75 -5.91 18.65 9.90
CA CYS A 75 -7.27 18.96 10.32
C CYS A 75 -7.42 19.04 11.84
N ASP A 76 -6.83 18.10 12.58
CA ASP A 76 -6.84 18.09 14.05
C ASP A 76 -6.15 19.31 14.66
N ILE A 77 -5.09 19.81 14.02
CA ILE A 77 -4.39 21.03 14.45
C ILE A 77 -5.22 22.28 14.17
N ILE A 78 -5.90 22.35 13.02
CA ILE A 78 -6.66 23.52 12.60
C ILE A 78 -7.99 23.65 13.37
N GLN A 79 -8.65 22.53 13.63
CA GLN A 79 -9.96 22.49 14.27
C GLN A 79 -10.04 21.25 15.17
N PRO A 80 -9.66 21.38 16.46
CA PRO A 80 -9.60 20.26 17.39
C PRO A 80 -10.99 19.80 17.86
N ASP A 81 -11.99 20.68 17.80
CA ASP A 81 -13.38 20.36 18.12
C ASP A 81 -14.14 19.80 16.92
N PHE A 82 -15.27 19.15 17.18
CA PHE A 82 -16.09 18.59 16.10
C PHE A 82 -16.63 19.67 15.16
N ASP A 83 -16.30 19.57 13.87
CA ASP A 83 -16.83 20.40 12.79
C ASP A 83 -17.20 19.51 11.58
N LYS A 84 -18.44 19.66 11.09
CA LYS A 84 -18.96 18.85 9.97
C LYS A 84 -18.13 19.00 8.69
N ARG A 85 -17.53 20.17 8.45
CA ARG A 85 -16.70 20.44 7.26
C ARG A 85 -15.37 19.71 7.34
N ILE A 86 -14.79 19.63 8.55
CA ILE A 86 -13.56 18.86 8.79
C ILE A 86 -13.84 17.36 8.68
N GLY A 87 -14.97 16.91 9.20
CA GLY A 87 -15.44 15.53 8.99
C GLY A 87 -15.48 15.16 7.51
N PHE A 88 -16.12 16.00 6.68
CA PHE A 88 -16.17 15.78 5.23
C PHE A 88 -14.79 15.71 4.56
N ILE A 89 -13.82 16.54 4.97
CA ILE A 89 -12.45 16.49 4.43
C ILE A 89 -11.76 15.16 4.78
N LYS A 90 -11.89 14.73 6.04
CA LYS A 90 -11.34 13.45 6.50
C LYS A 90 -11.99 12.27 5.78
N ASP A 91 -13.31 12.32 5.58
CA ASP A 91 -14.05 11.28 4.86
C ASP A 91 -13.56 11.15 3.40
N ILE A 92 -13.29 12.27 2.72
CA ILE A 92 -12.72 12.26 1.36
C ILE A 92 -11.30 11.67 1.35
N ALA A 93 -10.46 12.06 2.31
CA ALA A 93 -9.09 11.57 2.41
C ALA A 93 -9.07 10.05 2.64
N ALA A 94 -9.90 9.55 3.55
CA ALA A 94 -10.08 8.11 3.77
C ALA A 94 -10.66 7.42 2.51
N GLY A 95 -11.57 8.09 1.80
CA GLY A 95 -12.10 7.62 0.52
C GLY A 95 -11.01 7.37 -0.53
N ALA A 96 -9.96 8.20 -0.58
CA ALA A 96 -8.82 8.00 -1.48
C ALA A 96 -8.02 6.72 -1.13
N VAL A 97 -7.84 6.42 0.16
CA VAL A 97 -7.23 5.16 0.61
C VAL A 97 -8.07 3.97 0.17
N VAL A 98 -9.39 4.03 0.35
CA VAL A 98 -10.31 2.95 -0.08
C VAL A 98 -10.22 2.70 -1.59
N LEU A 99 -10.24 3.76 -2.41
CA LEU A 99 -10.16 3.62 -3.86
C LEU A 99 -8.82 3.00 -4.31
N THR A 100 -7.71 3.43 -3.71
CA THR A 100 -6.39 2.87 -4.03
C THR A 100 -6.25 1.43 -3.56
N ALA A 101 -6.83 1.07 -2.41
CA ALA A 101 -6.89 -0.31 -1.91
C ALA A 101 -7.71 -1.21 -2.84
N ILE A 102 -8.88 -0.76 -3.30
CA ILE A 102 -9.70 -1.49 -4.28
C ILE A 102 -8.92 -1.73 -5.57
N ALA A 103 -8.26 -0.69 -6.10
CA ALA A 103 -7.42 -0.82 -7.30
C ALA A 103 -6.29 -1.84 -7.08
N SER A 104 -5.64 -1.81 -5.92
CA SER A 104 -4.58 -2.75 -5.55
C SER A 104 -5.08 -4.20 -5.49
N VAL A 105 -6.27 -4.44 -4.94
CA VAL A 105 -6.91 -5.76 -4.94
C VAL A 105 -7.21 -6.24 -6.36
N ILE A 106 -7.75 -5.38 -7.23
CA ILE A 106 -8.03 -5.72 -8.63
C ILE A 106 -6.73 -6.11 -9.36
N VAL A 107 -5.66 -5.33 -9.19
CA VAL A 107 -4.34 -5.66 -9.74
C VAL A 107 -3.85 -7.00 -9.22
N GLY A 108 -3.97 -7.25 -7.92
CA GLY A 108 -3.61 -8.53 -7.30
C GLY A 108 -4.37 -9.71 -7.90
N ILE A 109 -5.69 -9.58 -8.12
CA ILE A 109 -6.51 -10.64 -8.75
C ILE A 109 -6.05 -10.89 -10.19
N LEU A 110 -5.88 -9.84 -10.99
CA LEU A 110 -5.49 -9.97 -12.40
C LEU A 110 -4.07 -10.55 -12.55
N VAL A 111 -3.15 -10.14 -11.69
CA VAL A 111 -1.77 -10.60 -11.71
C VAL A 111 -1.67 -12.01 -11.13
N TYR A 112 -2.06 -12.24 -9.89
CA TYR A 112 -1.88 -13.55 -9.25
C TYR A 112 -2.80 -14.63 -9.81
N GLY A 113 -3.99 -14.26 -10.30
CA GLY A 113 -4.93 -15.22 -10.89
C GLY A 113 -4.31 -16.06 -12.00
N LYS A 114 -3.56 -15.45 -12.93
CA LYS A 114 -2.87 -16.22 -13.99
C LYS A 114 -1.76 -17.14 -13.48
N TYR A 115 -1.05 -16.78 -12.41
CA TYR A 115 0.01 -17.63 -11.83
C TYR A 115 -0.59 -18.80 -11.05
N ILE A 116 -1.64 -18.55 -10.27
CA ILE A 116 -2.36 -19.57 -9.52
C ILE A 116 -2.98 -20.61 -10.46
N LEU A 117 -3.63 -20.17 -11.54
CA LEU A 117 -4.23 -21.09 -12.53
C LEU A 117 -3.17 -21.99 -13.18
N ARG A 118 -2.02 -21.43 -13.56
CA ARG A 118 -0.89 -22.21 -14.09
C ARG A 118 -0.35 -23.21 -13.08
N PHE A 119 -0.23 -22.80 -11.82
CA PHE A 119 0.23 -23.68 -10.74
C PHE A 119 -0.73 -24.86 -10.52
N ILE A 120 -2.05 -24.60 -10.49
CA ILE A 120 -3.07 -25.67 -10.36
C ILE A 120 -3.02 -26.63 -11.55
N GLN A 121 -2.84 -26.13 -12.78
CA GLN A 121 -2.71 -26.97 -13.97
C GLN A 121 -1.47 -27.87 -13.90
N ALA A 122 -0.33 -27.33 -13.46
CA ALA A 122 0.90 -28.10 -13.28
C ALA A 122 0.73 -29.22 -12.23
N ILE A 123 0.05 -28.93 -11.11
CA ILE A 123 -0.27 -29.96 -10.09
C ILE A 123 -1.17 -31.04 -10.70
N LYS A 124 -2.22 -30.69 -11.44
CA LYS A 124 -3.11 -31.68 -12.04
C LYS A 124 -2.37 -32.63 -12.98
N GLN A 125 -1.42 -32.12 -13.77
CA GLN A 125 -0.59 -32.96 -14.64
C GLN A 125 0.30 -33.92 -13.85
N LEU A 126 0.76 -33.53 -12.66
CA LEU A 126 1.61 -34.37 -11.82
C LEU A 126 0.84 -35.54 -11.15
N PHE A 127 -0.45 -35.36 -10.87
CA PHE A 127 -1.26 -36.33 -10.11
C PHE A 127 -2.30 -37.11 -10.94
N PHE A 128 -2.61 -36.67 -12.16
CA PHE A 128 -3.66 -37.28 -13.02
C PHE A 128 -3.13 -37.71 -14.39
N VAL A 129 -1.83 -37.95 -14.51
CA VAL A 129 -1.23 -38.70 -15.62
C VAL A 129 -0.73 -40.03 -15.07
N ASP A 130 -1.67 -40.96 -14.94
CA ASP A 130 -1.52 -42.42 -15.00
C ASP A 130 -2.76 -42.96 -15.74
#